data_AF-A0A838RU91-F1
#
_entry.id   AF-A0A838RU91-F1
#
_cell.length_a   1.000
_cell.length_b   1.000
_cell.length_c   1.000
_cell.angle_alpha   90.00
_cell.angle_beta   90.00
_cell.angle_gamma   90.00
#
_symmetry.space_group_name_H-M   'P 1'
#
loop_
_entity.id
_entity.type
_entity.pdbx_description
1 polymer ?
#
loop_
_entity_poly.entity_id
_entity_poly.type
_entity_poly.pdbx_seq_one_letter_code
_entity_poly.pdbx_strand_id
1 'polypeptide(L)'
;VHGRIGIDVAYEVSCNQYFAQMGVKLGPERLKQAAQQLGIGAYDTPAEALRGRKEPELWNASTEAVKRALAPREATIVTGKQVTRYDLALIGYGQGYAGQMTPFQMALAAAAIANMEGKLMKAKIELNRQPEVFKQVVSPQTAQKMREIMGRVTGGPSGTARGVFAPVRAAGINTGGKTGTAQKVVPVYDSRTGAPKTRRRIEKDNRGNIIREYEETIMDEQNPRIDGWFLCIAPLERPQLAMAVIVEGGGYGSRSAAPIAAALVLKAKELGYFNVANTQRSQPGNQPRQRGVAPGTRR
;
A
#
# COMPACT_ATOMS: atom_id res chain seq x y z
N VAL A 1 21.60 10.89 7.05
CA VAL A 1 21.31 9.49 7.45
C VAL A 1 20.68 9.53 8.83
N HIS A 2 19.47 8.98 9.00
CA HIS A 2 18.56 9.25 10.13
C HIS A 2 18.99 8.74 11.53
N GLY A 3 20.21 8.23 11.69
CA GLY A 3 20.69 7.69 12.98
C GLY A 3 19.96 6.40 13.40
N ARG A 4 19.96 6.11 14.71
CA ARG A 4 19.25 4.96 15.28
C ARG A 4 17.77 5.31 15.44
N ILE A 5 16.91 4.66 14.68
CA ILE A 5 15.46 4.94 14.65
C ILE A 5 14.64 3.66 14.82
N GLY A 6 13.44 3.81 15.40
CA GLY A 6 12.41 2.77 15.42
C GLY A 6 11.62 2.71 14.12
N ILE A 7 10.78 1.67 13.98
CA ILE A 7 9.94 1.47 12.79
C ILE A 7 8.98 2.64 12.53
N ASP A 8 8.48 3.26 13.60
CA ASP A 8 7.58 4.40 13.58
C ASP A 8 8.21 5.61 12.90
N VAL A 9 9.44 5.96 13.27
CA VAL A 9 10.18 7.08 12.65
C VAL A 9 10.65 6.67 11.25
N ALA A 10 11.12 5.43 11.08
CA ALA A 10 11.53 4.93 9.77
C ALA A 10 10.41 4.99 8.74
N TYR A 11 9.18 4.66 9.13
CA TYR A 11 8.00 4.75 8.29
C TYR A 11 7.61 6.21 8.01
N GLU A 12 7.65 7.07 9.03
CA GLU A 12 7.38 8.51 8.94
C GLU A 12 8.26 9.23 7.90
N VAL A 13 9.58 8.98 7.94
CA VAL A 13 10.56 9.63 7.05
C VAL A 13 10.92 8.78 5.83
N SER A 14 10.30 7.61 5.67
CA SER A 14 10.56 6.68 4.57
C SER A 14 12.03 6.24 4.45
N CYS A 15 12.63 5.78 5.56
CA CYS A 15 14.06 5.46 5.63
C CYS A 15 14.44 4.14 4.95
N ASN A 16 14.95 4.20 3.70
CA ASN A 16 15.40 3.02 2.95
C ASN A 16 16.38 2.14 3.73
N GLN A 17 17.33 2.74 4.45
CA GLN A 17 18.36 1.99 5.19
C GLN A 17 17.79 1.11 6.32
N TYR A 18 16.70 1.55 6.97
CA TYR A 18 16.02 0.75 7.99
C TYR A 18 15.31 -0.44 7.35
N PHE A 19 14.54 -0.18 6.30
CA PHE A 19 13.74 -1.20 5.60
C PHE A 19 14.61 -2.21 4.84
N ALA A 20 15.76 -1.80 4.31
CA ALA A 20 16.77 -2.68 3.73
C ALA A 20 17.30 -3.70 4.76
N GLN A 21 17.70 -3.23 5.95
CA GLN A 21 18.15 -4.11 7.03
C GLN A 21 17.03 -5.03 7.52
N MET A 22 15.80 -4.50 7.59
CA MET A 22 14.64 -5.30 7.98
C MET A 22 14.33 -6.40 6.95
N GLY A 23 14.41 -6.11 5.65
CA GLY A 23 14.23 -7.11 4.59
C GLY A 23 15.24 -8.26 4.71
N VAL A 24 16.52 -7.93 4.91
CA VAL A 24 17.57 -8.93 5.15
C VAL A 24 17.32 -9.73 6.43
N LYS A 25 16.88 -9.08 7.51
CA LYS A 25 16.62 -9.73 8.81
C LYS A 25 15.40 -10.66 8.76
N LEU A 26 14.38 -10.33 7.96
CA LEU A 26 13.19 -11.16 7.80
C LEU A 26 13.48 -12.39 6.95
N GLY A 27 14.29 -12.24 5.90
CA GLY A 27 14.55 -13.31 4.95
C GLY A 27 13.37 -13.60 4.01
N PRO A 28 13.59 -14.44 2.99
CA PRO A 28 12.60 -14.67 1.93
C PRO A 28 11.35 -15.39 2.44
N GLU A 29 11.46 -16.29 3.42
CA GLU A 29 10.32 -17.06 3.94
C GLU A 29 9.29 -16.18 4.65
N ARG A 30 9.74 -15.25 5.49
CA ARG A 30 8.83 -14.34 6.20
C ARG A 30 8.22 -13.31 5.27
N LEU A 31 8.97 -12.84 4.27
CA LEU A 31 8.44 -11.96 3.22
C LEU A 31 7.38 -12.67 2.38
N LYS A 32 7.62 -13.94 2.01
CA LYS A 32 6.65 -14.79 1.33
C LYS A 32 5.36 -14.94 2.13
N GLN A 33 5.46 -15.26 3.42
CA GLN A 33 4.29 -15.39 4.29
C GLN A 33 3.49 -14.09 4.40
N ALA A 34 4.18 -12.95 4.60
CA ALA A 34 3.53 -11.64 4.69
C ALA A 34 2.83 -11.27 3.37
N ALA A 35 3.47 -11.51 2.22
CA ALA A 35 2.87 -11.28 0.91
C ALA A 35 1.61 -12.13 0.71
N GLN A 36 1.67 -13.42 1.03
CA GLN A 36 0.53 -14.33 0.87
C GLN A 36 -0.65 -13.99 1.79
N GLN A 37 -0.40 -13.45 2.99
CA GLN A 37 -1.46 -12.94 3.88
C GLN A 37 -2.19 -11.74 3.26
N LEU A 38 -1.48 -10.88 2.53
CA LEU A 38 -2.04 -9.75 1.80
C LEU A 38 -2.64 -10.12 0.43
N GLY A 39 -2.68 -11.42 0.09
CA GLY A 39 -3.16 -11.88 -1.22
C GLY A 39 -2.24 -11.50 -2.38
N ILE A 40 -0.94 -11.33 -2.11
CA ILE A 40 0.11 -11.09 -3.11
C ILE A 40 0.72 -12.46 -3.49
N GLY A 41 0.87 -12.71 -4.78
CA GLY A 41 1.50 -13.91 -5.31
C GLY A 41 3.00 -13.94 -5.00
N ALA A 42 3.48 -15.03 -4.42
CA ALA A 42 4.89 -15.20 -4.10
C ALA A 42 5.50 -16.29 -5.00
N TYR A 43 6.51 -15.91 -5.77
CA TYR A 43 7.12 -16.74 -6.81
C TYR A 43 8.59 -17.01 -6.53
N ASP A 44 9.11 -18.08 -7.10
CA ASP A 44 10.50 -18.46 -6.88
C ASP A 44 11.44 -17.72 -7.85
N THR A 45 10.95 -17.39 -9.05
CA THR A 45 11.74 -16.72 -10.08
C THR A 45 11.09 -15.43 -10.61
N PRO A 46 11.88 -14.46 -11.12
CA PRO A 46 11.35 -13.28 -11.78
C PRO A 46 10.48 -13.60 -12.99
N ALA A 47 10.85 -14.62 -13.78
CA ALA A 47 10.11 -15.02 -14.98
C ALA A 47 8.67 -15.47 -14.65
N GLU A 48 8.49 -16.19 -13.55
CA GLU A 48 7.16 -16.58 -13.06
C GLU A 48 6.38 -15.38 -12.52
N ALA A 49 7.04 -14.49 -11.78
CA ALA A 49 6.41 -13.30 -11.20
C ALA A 49 5.88 -12.31 -12.26
N LEU A 50 6.48 -12.29 -13.46
CA LEU A 50 5.95 -11.52 -14.61
C LEU A 50 4.61 -12.06 -15.12
N ARG A 51 4.34 -13.36 -14.88
CA ARG A 51 3.17 -14.11 -15.35
C ARG A 51 2.08 -14.26 -14.28
N GLY A 52 2.02 -13.35 -13.30
CA GLY A 52 1.05 -13.34 -12.21
C GLY A 52 -0.36 -13.79 -12.63
N ARG A 53 -1.04 -14.57 -11.77
CA ARG A 53 -2.33 -15.16 -12.13
C ARG A 53 -3.45 -14.13 -12.06
N LYS A 54 -4.58 -14.43 -12.71
CA LYS A 54 -5.83 -13.71 -12.45
C LYS A 54 -6.39 -14.18 -11.11
N GLU A 55 -6.82 -13.25 -10.27
CA GLU A 55 -7.28 -13.57 -8.91
C GLU A 55 -8.77 -13.22 -8.73
N PRO A 56 -9.70 -14.06 -9.20
CA PRO A 56 -11.14 -13.84 -9.06
C PRO A 56 -11.61 -13.88 -7.60
N GLU A 57 -10.89 -14.57 -6.70
CA GLU A 57 -11.29 -14.71 -5.30
C GLU A 57 -11.08 -13.46 -4.46
N LEU A 58 -10.41 -12.43 -4.99
CA LEU A 58 -10.41 -11.10 -4.39
C LEU A 58 -11.78 -10.42 -4.49
N TRP A 59 -12.68 -10.91 -5.34
CA TRP A 59 -14.01 -10.35 -5.55
C TRP A 59 -15.10 -11.19 -4.89
N ASN A 60 -15.96 -10.50 -4.16
CA ASN A 60 -17.25 -10.97 -3.70
C ASN A 60 -18.31 -10.47 -4.70
N ALA A 61 -18.73 -11.38 -5.58
CA ALA A 61 -19.72 -11.09 -6.61
C ALA A 61 -20.77 -12.22 -6.71
N SER A 62 -21.91 -11.89 -7.29
CA SER A 62 -23.08 -12.77 -7.46
C SER A 62 -22.81 -14.04 -8.27
N THR A 63 -21.89 -14.00 -9.24
CA THR A 63 -21.59 -15.14 -10.11
C THR A 63 -20.09 -15.27 -10.39
N GLU A 64 -19.66 -16.49 -10.71
CA GLU A 64 -18.29 -16.78 -11.14
C GLU A 64 -17.89 -16.03 -12.41
N ALA A 65 -18.84 -15.79 -13.31
CA ALA A 65 -18.60 -15.00 -14.52
C ALA A 65 -18.18 -13.56 -14.17
N VAL A 66 -18.88 -12.92 -13.23
CA VAL A 66 -18.56 -11.56 -12.77
C VAL A 66 -17.21 -11.54 -12.05
N LYS A 67 -16.94 -12.50 -11.15
CA LYS A 67 -15.61 -12.59 -10.50
C LYS A 67 -14.47 -12.69 -11.51
N ARG A 68 -14.61 -13.53 -12.53
CA ARG A 68 -13.58 -13.72 -13.58
C ARG A 68 -13.42 -12.50 -14.49
N ALA A 69 -14.51 -11.80 -14.78
CA ALA A 69 -14.48 -10.56 -15.57
C ALA A 69 -13.74 -9.43 -14.84
N LEU A 70 -13.93 -9.31 -13.53
CA LEU A 70 -13.30 -8.29 -12.69
C LEU A 70 -11.92 -8.71 -12.16
N ALA A 71 -11.54 -9.98 -12.29
CA ALA A 71 -10.33 -10.54 -11.72
C ALA A 71 -9.08 -9.74 -12.16
N PRO A 72 -8.40 -9.04 -11.22
CA PRO A 72 -7.17 -8.34 -11.55
C PRO A 72 -6.09 -9.38 -11.84
N ARG A 73 -5.07 -8.96 -12.58
CA ARG A 73 -3.78 -9.64 -12.50
C ARG A 73 -3.20 -9.36 -11.12
N GLU A 74 -2.81 -10.40 -10.40
CA GLU A 74 -2.34 -10.22 -9.03
C GLU A 74 -1.01 -9.46 -8.96
N ALA A 75 -0.80 -8.78 -7.84
CA ALA A 75 0.48 -8.29 -7.39
C ALA A 75 1.39 -9.48 -7.08
N THR A 76 2.68 -9.33 -7.35
CA THR A 76 3.66 -10.41 -7.26
C THR A 76 4.92 -9.96 -6.52
N ILE A 77 5.59 -10.90 -5.87
CA ILE A 77 6.91 -10.74 -5.25
C ILE A 77 7.76 -11.98 -5.56
N VAL A 78 9.09 -11.81 -5.68
CA VAL A 78 10.03 -12.93 -5.85
C VAL A 78 10.68 -13.22 -4.50
N THR A 79 10.52 -14.46 -4.03
CA THR A 79 10.98 -14.93 -2.71
C THR A 79 11.63 -16.32 -2.79
N GLY A 80 12.13 -16.71 -3.96
CA GLY A 80 12.77 -18.01 -4.15
C GLY A 80 14.14 -18.13 -3.49
N LYS A 81 14.70 -19.35 -3.52
CA LYS A 81 16.00 -19.66 -2.91
C LYS A 81 17.19 -18.89 -3.49
N GLN A 82 17.04 -18.32 -4.70
CA GLN A 82 18.08 -17.58 -5.39
C GLN A 82 18.15 -16.10 -4.97
N VAL A 83 17.20 -15.62 -4.15
CA VAL A 83 17.16 -14.24 -3.68
C VAL A 83 18.34 -13.98 -2.73
N THR A 84 19.20 -13.04 -3.11
CA THR A 84 20.40 -12.69 -2.35
C THR A 84 20.10 -11.71 -1.21
N ARG A 85 21.08 -11.47 -0.33
CA ARG A 85 20.97 -10.41 0.70
C ARG A 85 20.79 -9.01 0.09
N TYR A 86 21.40 -8.77 -1.08
CA TYR A 86 21.23 -7.52 -1.81
C TYR A 86 19.79 -7.38 -2.28
N ASP A 87 19.22 -8.44 -2.86
CA ASP A 87 17.83 -8.45 -3.32
C ASP A 87 16.86 -8.26 -2.15
N LEU A 88 17.08 -8.94 -1.02
CA LEU A 88 16.27 -8.76 0.20
C LEU A 88 16.31 -7.32 0.73
N ALA A 89 17.46 -6.65 0.59
CA ALA A 89 17.57 -5.24 0.93
C ALA A 89 16.71 -4.37 0.02
N LEU A 90 16.75 -4.59 -1.31
CA LEU A 90 15.88 -3.89 -2.27
C LEU A 90 14.39 -4.16 -2.00
N ILE A 91 14.04 -5.43 -1.79
CA ILE A 91 12.67 -5.86 -1.46
C ILE A 91 12.16 -5.13 -0.23
N GLY A 92 13.01 -5.00 0.80
CA GLY A 92 12.66 -4.39 2.07
C GLY A 92 12.05 -2.98 1.93
N TYR A 93 12.51 -2.18 0.97
CA TYR A 93 11.96 -0.85 0.68
C TYR A 93 11.16 -0.77 -0.63
N GLY A 94 10.75 -1.90 -1.19
CA GLY A 94 9.80 -1.97 -2.30
C GLY A 94 10.42 -1.81 -3.69
N GLN A 95 11.70 -2.16 -3.88
CA GLN A 95 12.36 -2.16 -5.18
C GLN A 95 12.87 -3.55 -5.59
N GLY A 96 13.33 -3.66 -6.84
CA GLY A 96 13.86 -4.91 -7.38
C GLY A 96 12.82 -6.03 -7.35
N TYR A 97 13.14 -7.11 -6.65
CA TYR A 97 12.29 -8.28 -6.51
C TYR A 97 11.08 -8.10 -5.58
N ALA A 98 10.83 -6.89 -5.08
CA ALA A 98 9.54 -6.51 -4.52
C ALA A 98 8.40 -6.70 -5.53
N GLY A 99 8.74 -6.85 -6.82
CA GLY A 99 7.85 -7.33 -7.87
C GLY A 99 6.85 -6.28 -8.31
N GLN A 100 5.70 -6.72 -8.81
CA GLN A 100 4.68 -5.84 -9.36
C GLN A 100 3.57 -5.63 -8.33
N MET A 101 3.23 -4.39 -8.02
CA MET A 101 2.12 -4.06 -7.13
C MET A 101 1.00 -3.40 -7.93
N THR A 102 -0.23 -3.88 -7.74
CA THR A 102 -1.40 -3.26 -8.35
C THR A 102 -1.99 -2.18 -7.43
N PRO A 103 -2.46 -1.04 -7.97
CA PRO A 103 -3.14 -0.05 -7.14
C PRO A 103 -4.32 -0.62 -6.36
N PHE A 104 -5.07 -1.54 -6.99
CA PHE A 104 -6.21 -2.21 -6.37
C PHE A 104 -5.80 -3.01 -5.13
N GLN A 105 -4.81 -3.91 -5.22
CA GLN A 105 -4.37 -4.67 -4.04
C GLN A 105 -3.69 -3.81 -2.99
N MET A 106 -2.99 -2.73 -3.38
CA MET A 106 -2.43 -1.79 -2.41
C MET A 106 -3.51 -1.01 -1.66
N ALA A 107 -4.62 -0.66 -2.32
CA ALA A 107 -5.78 -0.09 -1.66
C ALA A 107 -6.42 -1.10 -0.68
N LEU A 108 -6.53 -2.37 -1.07
CA LEU A 108 -7.02 -3.44 -0.19
C LEU A 108 -6.09 -3.69 1.01
N ALA A 109 -4.77 -3.65 0.81
CA ALA A 109 -3.78 -3.74 1.88
C ALA A 109 -3.93 -2.59 2.90
N ALA A 110 -4.10 -1.35 2.40
CA ALA A 110 -4.40 -0.21 3.25
C ALA A 110 -5.75 -0.39 3.97
N ALA A 111 -6.77 -0.91 3.29
CA ALA A 111 -8.10 -1.18 3.86
C ALA A 111 -8.05 -2.21 4.99
N ALA A 112 -7.20 -3.24 4.89
CA ALA A 112 -7.01 -4.23 5.95
C ALA A 112 -6.46 -3.61 7.24
N ILE A 113 -5.62 -2.58 7.14
CA ILE A 113 -5.16 -1.80 8.30
C ILE A 113 -6.24 -0.83 8.78
N ALA A 114 -6.98 -0.25 7.84
CA ALA A 114 -8.02 0.75 8.08
C ALA A 114 -9.22 0.17 8.86
N ASN A 115 -9.64 -1.06 8.56
CA ASN A 115 -10.89 -1.63 9.07
C ASN A 115 -10.88 -2.05 10.54
N MET A 116 -9.88 -1.61 11.31
CA MET A 116 -9.75 -1.80 12.76
C MET A 116 -9.47 -3.23 13.22
N GLU A 117 -9.96 -4.23 12.48
CA GLU A 117 -9.84 -5.64 12.82
C GLU A 117 -8.62 -6.33 12.17
N GLY A 118 -7.96 -5.70 11.19
CA GLY A 118 -6.79 -6.30 10.52
C GLY A 118 -7.15 -7.33 9.46
N LYS A 119 -8.38 -7.28 8.94
CA LYS A 119 -8.94 -8.26 7.99
C LYS A 119 -8.81 -7.77 6.55
N LEU A 120 -8.27 -8.58 5.65
CA LEU A 120 -8.40 -8.33 4.23
C LEU A 120 -9.80 -8.78 3.81
N MET A 121 -10.60 -7.86 3.26
CA MET A 121 -11.96 -8.12 2.79
C MET A 121 -11.95 -8.41 1.29
N LYS A 122 -12.87 -9.26 0.83
CA LYS A 122 -13.15 -9.36 -0.60
C LYS A 122 -13.84 -8.07 -1.08
N ALA A 123 -13.36 -7.52 -2.18
CA ALA A 123 -13.94 -6.33 -2.78
C ALA A 123 -15.31 -6.65 -3.38
N LYS A 124 -16.24 -5.69 -3.34
CA LYS A 124 -17.54 -5.80 -4.01
C LYS A 124 -17.84 -4.52 -4.77
N ILE A 125 -18.49 -4.67 -5.93
CA ILE A 125 -19.08 -3.54 -6.69
C ILE A 125 -20.61 -3.57 -6.63
N GLU A 126 -21.20 -4.73 -6.37
CA GLU A 126 -22.63 -4.91 -6.20
C GLU A 126 -23.07 -4.43 -4.81
N LEU A 127 -23.98 -3.46 -4.78
CA LEU A 127 -24.38 -2.75 -3.55
C LEU A 127 -24.86 -3.71 -2.44
N ASN A 128 -25.76 -4.63 -2.78
CA ASN A 128 -26.49 -5.48 -1.84
C ASN A 128 -25.72 -6.73 -1.39
N ARG A 129 -24.48 -6.94 -1.83
CA ARG A 129 -23.66 -8.07 -1.36
C ARG A 129 -23.25 -7.87 0.10
N GLN A 130 -23.42 -8.89 0.93
CA GLN A 130 -22.91 -8.85 2.30
C GLN A 130 -21.37 -8.90 2.29
N PRO A 131 -20.66 -8.12 3.13
CA PRO A 131 -19.21 -8.16 3.20
C PRO A 131 -18.69 -9.57 3.48
N GLU A 132 -17.59 -9.95 2.84
CA GLU A 132 -16.95 -11.26 3.03
C GLU A 132 -15.48 -11.07 3.35
N VAL A 133 -14.99 -11.80 4.36
CA VAL A 133 -13.59 -11.79 4.75
C VAL A 133 -12.80 -12.66 3.78
N PHE A 134 -11.71 -12.12 3.24
CA PHE A 134 -10.75 -12.91 2.48
C PHE A 134 -9.76 -13.60 3.42
N LYS A 135 -9.06 -12.83 4.27
CA LYS A 135 -8.06 -13.33 5.22
C LYS A 135 -7.95 -12.45 6.46
N GLN A 136 -7.55 -13.03 7.60
CA GLN A 136 -7.00 -12.28 8.71
C GLN A 136 -5.52 -11.98 8.42
N VAL A 137 -5.15 -10.71 8.27
CA VAL A 137 -3.77 -10.32 7.92
C VAL A 137 -2.95 -10.05 9.18
N VAL A 138 -3.49 -9.22 10.06
CA VAL A 138 -2.84 -8.82 11.31
C VAL A 138 -3.85 -8.80 12.44
N SER A 139 -3.41 -8.86 13.70
CA SER A 139 -4.34 -8.68 14.83
C SER A 139 -4.90 -7.25 14.87
N PRO A 140 -6.04 -7.02 15.54
CA PRO A 140 -6.58 -5.68 15.76
C PRO A 140 -5.57 -4.72 16.42
N GLN A 141 -4.76 -5.22 17.35
CA GLN A 141 -3.71 -4.44 18.02
C GLN A 141 -2.61 -4.02 17.05
N THR A 142 -2.17 -4.93 16.17
CA THR A 142 -1.18 -4.61 15.13
C THR A 142 -1.77 -3.65 14.11
N ALA A 143 -3.04 -3.81 13.71
CA ALA A 143 -3.72 -2.88 12.83
C ALA A 143 -3.79 -1.46 13.45
N GLN A 144 -4.14 -1.36 14.74
CA GLN A 144 -4.11 -0.09 15.47
C GLN A 144 -2.72 0.53 15.46
N LYS A 145 -1.68 -0.26 15.77
CA LYS A 145 -0.31 0.26 15.78
C LYS A 145 0.14 0.75 14.40
N MET A 146 -0.24 0.03 13.35
CA MET A 146 0.04 0.45 11.98
C MET A 146 -0.71 1.73 11.60
N ARG A 147 -1.97 1.92 12.02
CA ARG A 147 -2.67 3.20 11.82
C ARG A 147 -1.95 4.35 12.49
N GLU A 148 -1.52 4.20 13.75
CA GLU A 148 -0.73 5.23 14.45
C GLU A 148 0.54 5.59 13.66
N ILE A 149 1.28 4.59 13.20
CA ILE A 149 2.49 4.78 12.40
C ILE A 149 2.19 5.49 11.07
N MET A 150 1.13 5.06 10.36
CA MET A 150 0.68 5.72 9.13
C MET A 150 0.26 7.18 9.36
N GLY A 151 -0.34 7.49 10.51
CA GLY A 151 -0.70 8.85 10.90
C GLY A 151 0.51 9.79 11.03
N ARG A 152 1.69 9.27 11.36
CA ARG A 152 2.91 10.07 11.43
C ARG A 152 3.35 10.60 10.06
N VAL A 153 3.04 9.89 8.98
CA VAL A 153 3.42 10.32 7.63
C VAL A 153 2.71 11.62 7.22
N THR A 154 1.47 11.81 7.65
CA THR A 154 0.60 12.94 7.29
C THR A 154 0.49 13.99 8.40
N GLY A 155 0.76 13.64 9.66
CA GLY A 155 0.63 14.54 10.81
C GLY A 155 1.87 14.65 11.72
N GLY A 156 2.84 13.75 11.57
CA GLY A 156 4.07 13.73 12.38
C GLY A 156 5.02 14.88 12.04
N PRO A 157 5.94 15.24 12.95
CA PRO A 157 6.84 16.39 12.80
C PRO A 157 7.71 16.31 11.54
N SER A 158 8.11 15.11 11.13
CA SER A 158 8.99 14.83 9.99
C SER A 158 8.29 14.00 8.91
N GLY A 159 6.95 13.93 8.93
CA GLY A 159 6.16 13.14 7.99
C GLY A 159 6.34 13.57 6.54
N THR A 160 6.61 12.61 5.64
CA THR A 160 6.87 12.89 4.21
C THR A 160 5.69 13.52 3.46
N ALA A 161 4.47 13.46 4.01
CA ALA A 161 3.27 14.08 3.44
C ALA A 161 2.63 15.14 4.36
N ARG A 162 3.33 15.52 5.45
CA ARG A 162 2.82 16.46 6.46
C ARG A 162 2.31 17.77 5.87
N GLY A 163 3.11 18.40 5.02
CA GLY A 163 2.77 19.69 4.41
C GLY A 163 1.52 19.61 3.52
N VAL A 164 1.44 18.56 2.70
CA VAL A 164 0.33 18.33 1.76
C VAL A 164 -1.00 18.06 2.48
N PHE A 165 -0.95 17.36 3.61
CA PHE A 165 -2.14 17.03 4.41
C PHE A 165 -2.48 18.07 5.48
N ALA A 166 -1.72 19.16 5.60
CA ALA A 166 -2.02 20.22 6.55
C ALA A 166 -3.44 20.84 6.37
N PRO A 167 -3.93 21.11 5.15
CA PRO A 167 -5.31 21.58 4.95
C PRO A 167 -6.37 20.54 5.36
N VAL A 168 -6.11 19.25 5.12
CA VAL A 168 -7.01 18.15 5.52
C VAL A 168 -7.15 18.09 7.04
N ARG A 169 -6.03 18.24 7.74
CA ARG A 169 -6.00 18.30 9.21
C ARG A 169 -6.66 19.57 9.74
N ALA A 170 -6.45 20.72 9.09
CA ALA A 170 -7.14 21.96 9.43
C ALA A 170 -8.66 21.84 9.25
N ALA A 171 -9.11 21.01 8.31
CA ALA A 171 -10.51 20.62 8.15
C ALA A 171 -10.99 19.59 9.19
N GLY A 172 -10.21 19.28 10.23
CA GLY A 172 -10.60 18.37 11.31
C GLY A 172 -10.54 16.88 10.95
N ILE A 173 -9.84 16.51 9.87
CA ILE A 173 -9.68 15.11 9.47
C ILE A 173 -8.23 14.70 9.67
N ASN A 174 -8.01 13.83 10.65
CA ASN A 174 -6.76 13.11 10.74
C ASN A 174 -6.73 12.00 9.69
N THR A 175 -5.59 11.81 9.07
CA THR A 175 -5.38 10.82 8.00
C THR A 175 -4.16 9.99 8.34
N GLY A 176 -4.03 8.83 7.71
CA GLY A 176 -2.79 8.07 7.70
C GLY A 176 -2.40 7.76 6.27
N GLY A 177 -1.12 7.61 6.00
CA GLY A 177 -0.70 7.24 4.65
C GLY A 177 0.73 6.76 4.55
N LYS A 178 1.16 6.53 3.30
CA LYS A 178 2.54 6.22 2.96
C LYS A 178 2.87 6.73 1.55
N THR A 179 3.93 7.52 1.45
CA THR A 179 4.52 7.92 0.17
C THR A 179 5.31 6.77 -0.45
N GLY A 180 5.23 6.62 -1.77
CA GLY A 180 6.01 5.66 -2.54
C GLY A 180 6.58 6.30 -3.81
N THR A 181 7.64 5.68 -4.32
CA THR A 181 8.34 6.06 -5.55
C THR A 181 8.69 4.78 -6.27
N ALA A 182 8.10 4.52 -7.44
CA ALA A 182 8.39 3.30 -8.20
C ALA A 182 9.27 3.66 -9.40
N GLN A 183 10.44 3.00 -9.50
CA GLN A 183 11.38 3.22 -10.60
C GLN A 183 11.18 2.14 -11.65
N LYS A 184 11.00 2.56 -12.91
CA LYS A 184 10.79 1.66 -14.05
C LYS A 184 11.73 2.04 -15.18
N VAL A 185 12.49 1.07 -15.65
CA VAL A 185 13.16 1.18 -16.95
C VAL A 185 12.08 1.08 -18.02
N VAL A 186 11.96 2.09 -18.87
CA VAL A 186 10.89 2.19 -19.89
C VAL A 186 11.48 2.16 -21.29
N PRO A 187 10.70 1.73 -22.31
CA PRO A 187 11.12 1.84 -23.70
C PRO A 187 11.46 3.28 -24.08
N VAL A 188 12.47 3.45 -24.93
CA VAL A 188 12.73 4.73 -25.61
C VAL A 188 11.73 4.83 -26.76
N TYR A 189 10.90 5.87 -26.75
CA TYR A 189 9.94 6.12 -27.83
C TYR A 189 10.51 7.07 -28.88
N ASP A 190 10.13 6.87 -30.14
CA ASP A 190 10.36 7.85 -31.19
C ASP A 190 9.38 9.02 -31.03
N SER A 191 9.91 10.24 -30.91
CA SER A 191 9.11 11.44 -30.65
C SER A 191 8.19 11.84 -31.81
N ARG A 192 8.43 11.35 -33.03
CA ARG A 192 7.60 11.66 -34.21
C ARG A 192 6.48 10.64 -34.40
N THR A 193 6.77 9.36 -34.15
CA THR A 193 5.82 8.27 -34.43
C THR A 193 5.11 7.75 -33.19
N GLY A 194 5.64 8.00 -31.99
CA GLY A 194 5.14 7.44 -30.75
C GLY A 194 5.38 5.93 -30.59
N ALA A 195 6.11 5.30 -31.51
CA ALA A 195 6.45 3.88 -31.46
C ALA A 195 7.72 3.65 -30.60
N PRO A 196 7.85 2.48 -29.93
CA PRO A 196 9.11 2.11 -29.27
C PRO A 196 10.23 1.99 -30.30
N LYS A 197 11.40 2.58 -30.00
CA LYS A 197 12.61 2.38 -30.79
C LYS A 197 13.11 0.96 -30.58
N THR A 198 13.45 0.30 -31.68
CA THR A 198 14.03 -1.04 -31.67
C THR A 198 15.47 -1.00 -32.15
N ARG A 199 16.26 -2.00 -31.76
CA ARG A 199 17.57 -2.29 -32.33
C ARG A 199 17.63 -3.75 -32.76
N ARG A 200 18.29 -4.00 -33.89
CA ARG A 200 18.58 -5.35 -34.38
C ARG A 200 19.61 -6.00 -33.48
N ARG A 201 19.30 -7.16 -32.92
CA ARG A 201 20.21 -7.98 -32.11
C ARG A 201 20.47 -9.31 -32.78
N ILE A 202 21.74 -9.70 -32.76
CA ILE A 202 22.22 -10.97 -33.30
C ILE A 202 22.86 -11.74 -32.14
N GLU A 203 22.26 -12.87 -31.77
CA GLU A 203 22.85 -13.82 -30.82
C GLU A 203 23.76 -14.77 -31.58
N LYS A 204 24.96 -14.99 -31.06
CA LYS A 204 25.96 -15.90 -31.63
C LYS A 204 26.34 -16.97 -30.62
N ASP A 205 26.71 -18.15 -31.12
CA ASP A 205 27.27 -19.22 -30.30
C ASP A 205 28.72 -18.92 -29.90
N ASN A 206 29.30 -19.78 -29.06
CA ASN A 206 30.71 -19.66 -28.62
C ASN A 206 31.71 -19.83 -29.77
N ARG A 207 31.27 -20.21 -30.98
CA ARG A 207 32.07 -20.36 -32.21
C ARG A 207 31.85 -19.20 -33.18
N GLY A 208 31.00 -18.23 -32.84
CA GLY A 208 30.69 -17.06 -33.65
C GLY A 208 29.57 -17.25 -34.69
N ASN A 209 28.92 -18.41 -34.74
CA ASN A 209 27.80 -18.65 -35.66
C ASN A 209 26.55 -17.94 -35.14
N ILE A 210 25.76 -17.36 -36.05
CA ILE A 210 24.50 -16.70 -35.70
C ILE A 210 23.48 -17.76 -35.28
N ILE A 211 23.01 -17.68 -34.03
CA ILE A 211 21.95 -18.53 -33.48
C ILE A 211 20.58 -17.91 -33.77
N ARG A 212 20.47 -16.59 -33.59
CA ARG A 212 19.19 -15.90 -33.67
C ARG A 212 19.38 -14.45 -34.02
N GLU A 213 18.46 -13.94 -34.80
CA GLU A 213 18.33 -12.52 -35.08
C GLU A 213 16.92 -12.04 -34.75
N TYR A 214 16.81 -10.94 -34.01
CA TYR A 214 15.52 -10.36 -33.64
C TYR A 214 15.64 -8.86 -33.38
N GLU A 215 14.53 -8.15 -33.51
CA GLU A 215 14.42 -6.77 -33.04
C GLU A 215 14.10 -6.76 -31.55
N GLU A 216 14.87 -6.01 -30.78
CA GLU A 216 14.58 -5.76 -29.37
C GLU A 216 14.29 -4.29 -29.11
N THR A 217 13.38 -4.02 -28.18
CA THR A 217 13.07 -2.65 -27.78
C THR A 217 14.23 -2.05 -27.00
N ILE A 218 14.63 -0.83 -27.35
CA ILE A 218 15.64 -0.07 -26.62
C ILE A 218 15.00 0.44 -25.33
N MET A 219 15.61 0.13 -24.20
CA MET A 219 15.16 0.50 -22.86
C MET A 219 16.03 1.64 -22.32
N ASP A 220 15.43 2.64 -21.68
CA ASP A 220 16.15 3.76 -21.04
C ASP A 220 16.60 3.39 -19.62
N GLU A 221 17.79 2.80 -19.53
CA GLU A 221 18.40 2.41 -18.27
C GLU A 221 18.99 3.60 -17.49
N GLN A 222 19.22 4.73 -18.16
CA GLN A 222 19.90 5.89 -17.58
C GLN A 222 18.89 6.85 -16.91
N ASN A 223 17.67 6.94 -17.46
CA ASN A 223 16.62 7.80 -16.94
C ASN A 223 15.36 6.97 -16.66
N PRO A 224 15.35 6.18 -15.57
CA PRO A 224 14.17 5.40 -15.22
C PRO A 224 12.98 6.33 -14.98
N ARG A 225 11.82 5.96 -15.54
CA ARG A 225 10.57 6.64 -15.24
C ARG A 225 10.24 6.44 -13.77
N ILE A 226 9.89 7.53 -13.11
CA ILE A 226 9.55 7.53 -11.71
C ILE A 226 8.05 7.77 -11.56
N ASP A 227 7.32 6.77 -11.08
CA ASP A 227 5.89 6.87 -10.79
C ASP A 227 5.70 7.27 -9.32
N GLY A 228 4.84 8.26 -9.09
CA GLY A 228 4.50 8.76 -7.76
C GLY A 228 3.37 7.95 -7.14
N TRP A 229 3.56 7.46 -5.91
CA TRP A 229 2.56 6.66 -5.20
C TRP A 229 2.18 7.28 -3.86
N PHE A 230 0.91 7.15 -3.50
CA PHE A 230 0.43 7.44 -2.16
C PHE A 230 -0.70 6.49 -1.74
N LEU A 231 -0.51 5.83 -0.59
CA LEU A 231 -1.59 5.11 0.08
C LEU A 231 -2.17 6.00 1.17
N CYS A 232 -3.49 6.02 1.31
CA CYS A 232 -4.18 6.87 2.29
C CYS A 232 -5.33 6.13 2.97
N ILE A 233 -5.51 6.38 4.26
CA ILE A 233 -6.67 5.99 5.06
C ILE A 233 -7.24 7.23 5.75
N ALA A 234 -8.57 7.34 5.82
CA ALA A 234 -9.24 8.49 6.43
C ALA A 234 -10.67 8.15 6.91
N PRO A 235 -11.17 8.81 7.98
CA PRO A 235 -10.39 9.46 9.04
C PRO A 235 -9.54 8.45 9.81
N LEU A 236 -8.50 8.88 10.53
CA LEU A 236 -7.56 7.94 11.16
C LEU A 236 -8.18 7.16 12.34
N GLU A 237 -9.04 7.82 13.11
CA GLU A 237 -9.66 7.30 14.34
C GLU A 237 -10.68 6.20 14.04
N ARG A 238 -11.48 6.43 12.99
CA ARG A 238 -12.48 5.49 12.50
C ARG A 238 -12.48 5.52 10.96
N PRO A 239 -11.55 4.81 10.31
CA PRO A 239 -11.41 4.86 8.86
C PRO A 239 -12.69 4.44 8.14
N GLN A 240 -13.10 5.23 7.17
CA GLN A 240 -14.23 4.97 6.27
C GLN A 240 -13.76 4.90 4.81
N LEU A 241 -12.52 5.30 4.55
CA LEU A 241 -11.90 5.37 3.24
C LEU A 241 -10.49 4.80 3.30
N ALA A 242 -10.15 3.97 2.33
CA ALA A 242 -8.80 3.53 2.02
C ALA A 242 -8.60 3.68 0.50
N MET A 243 -7.43 4.17 0.08
CA MET A 243 -7.14 4.41 -1.33
C MET A 243 -5.66 4.19 -1.66
N ALA A 244 -5.41 3.90 -2.93
CA ALA A 244 -4.09 3.96 -3.55
C ALA A 244 -4.15 4.91 -4.73
N VAL A 245 -3.26 5.89 -4.75
CA VAL A 245 -3.10 6.85 -5.85
C VAL A 245 -1.75 6.61 -6.51
N ILE A 246 -1.76 6.47 -7.83
CA ILE A 246 -0.57 6.40 -8.67
C ILE A 246 -0.62 7.53 -9.70
N VAL A 247 0.51 8.19 -9.91
CA VAL A 247 0.73 9.14 -11.01
C VAL A 247 1.92 8.65 -11.82
N GLU A 248 1.66 8.13 -13.01
CA GLU A 248 2.73 7.66 -13.90
C GLU A 248 3.62 8.83 -14.35
N GLY A 249 4.93 8.66 -14.26
CA GLY A 249 5.88 9.75 -14.52
C GLY A 249 5.78 10.94 -13.55
N GLY A 250 5.00 10.82 -12.47
CA GLY A 250 4.76 11.88 -11.49
C GLY A 250 5.91 12.12 -10.51
N GLY A 251 7.03 11.41 -10.62
CA GLY A 251 8.18 11.56 -9.74
C GLY A 251 7.88 11.13 -8.30
N TYR A 252 8.27 11.96 -7.33
CA TYR A 252 8.08 11.64 -5.91
C TYR A 252 6.61 11.66 -5.49
N GLY A 253 6.14 10.60 -4.84
CA GLY A 253 4.75 10.48 -4.40
C GLY A 253 4.24 11.60 -3.49
N SER A 254 5.12 12.23 -2.69
CA SER A 254 4.76 13.40 -1.87
C SER A 254 4.45 14.65 -2.69
N ARG A 255 4.94 14.75 -3.93
CA ARG A 255 4.74 15.90 -4.82
C ARG A 255 3.58 15.72 -5.79
N SER A 256 3.25 14.48 -6.16
CA SER A 256 2.25 14.17 -7.19
C SER A 256 1.02 13.43 -6.66
N ALA A 257 1.21 12.23 -6.11
CA ALA A 257 0.10 11.38 -5.67
C ALA A 257 -0.55 11.84 -4.35
N ALA A 258 0.24 12.34 -3.39
CA ALA A 258 -0.26 12.79 -2.10
C ALA A 258 -1.23 13.99 -2.19
N PRO A 259 -0.97 15.03 -3.03
CA PRO A 259 -1.93 16.12 -3.23
C PRO A 259 -3.29 15.65 -3.77
N ILE A 260 -3.29 14.69 -4.69
CA ILE A 260 -4.54 14.09 -5.22
C ILE A 260 -5.29 13.36 -4.09
N ALA A 261 -4.59 12.55 -3.29
CA ALA A 261 -5.20 11.87 -2.15
C ALA A 261 -5.80 12.87 -1.13
N ALA A 262 -5.10 13.96 -0.83
CA ALA A 262 -5.58 15.00 0.06
C ALA A 262 -6.87 15.68 -0.47
N ALA A 263 -6.89 15.99 -1.78
CA ALA A 263 -8.07 16.55 -2.44
C ALA A 263 -9.27 15.58 -2.41
N LEU A 264 -9.04 14.28 -2.65
CA LEU A 264 -10.08 13.26 -2.56
C LEU A 264 -10.63 13.11 -1.14
N VAL A 265 -9.80 13.21 -0.11
CA VAL A 265 -10.26 13.20 1.30
C VAL A 265 -11.12 14.44 1.59
N LEU A 266 -10.71 15.62 1.15
CA LEU A 266 -11.53 16.84 1.31
C LEU A 266 -12.86 16.73 0.58
N LYS A 267 -12.86 16.20 -0.65
CA LYS A 267 -14.09 15.98 -1.40
C LYS A 267 -14.99 14.94 -0.72
N ALA A 268 -14.41 13.88 -0.17
CA ALA A 268 -15.16 12.88 0.57
C ALA A 268 -15.85 13.48 1.81
N LYS A 269 -15.17 14.42 2.51
CA LYS A 269 -15.77 15.20 3.60
C LYS A 269 -16.95 16.04 3.12
N GLU A 270 -16.77 16.80 2.04
CA GLU A 270 -17.79 17.67 1.46
C GLU A 270 -19.06 16.89 1.09
N LEU A 271 -18.88 15.68 0.54
CA LEU A 271 -19.96 14.76 0.17
C LEU A 271 -20.58 14.02 1.37
N GLY A 272 -20.12 14.26 2.60
CA GLY A 272 -20.68 13.66 3.80
C GLY A 272 -20.30 12.20 4.04
N TYR A 273 -19.27 11.67 3.38
CA TYR A 273 -18.85 10.26 3.57
C TYR A 273 -18.22 9.98 4.94
N PHE A 274 -17.79 11.03 5.64
CA PHE A 274 -17.23 10.88 6.98
C PHE A 274 -18.31 11.18 8.00
N ASN A 275 -18.68 10.14 8.74
CA ASN A 275 -19.42 10.27 9.99
C ASN A 275 -18.50 10.88 11.06
N VAL A 276 -18.20 12.17 10.93
CA VAL A 276 -17.55 12.98 11.96
C VAL A 276 -18.61 13.28 13.02
N ALA A 277 -19.07 12.24 13.71
CA ALA A 277 -19.91 12.42 14.88
C ALA A 277 -19.09 13.19 15.92
N ASN A 278 -19.63 14.34 16.37
CA ASN A 278 -19.10 15.20 17.43
C ASN A 278 -18.37 14.41 18.52
N THR A 279 -17.05 14.33 18.43
CA THR A 279 -16.17 13.77 19.47
C THR A 279 -16.05 14.69 20.71
N GLN A 280 -16.84 15.76 20.77
CA GLN A 280 -17.03 16.59 21.96
C GLN A 280 -18.44 16.40 22.55
N ARG A 281 -18.74 15.21 23.09
CA ARG A 281 -19.85 15.02 24.07
C ARG A 281 -19.78 13.63 24.70
N SER A 282 -18.70 13.37 25.42
CA SER A 282 -18.64 12.29 26.41
C SER A 282 -17.69 12.65 27.54
N GLN A 283 -17.97 13.77 28.21
CA GLN A 283 -17.63 13.85 29.64
C GLN A 283 -18.76 13.14 30.40
N PRO A 284 -18.47 12.15 31.27
CA PRO A 284 -19.49 11.58 32.12
C PRO A 284 -20.02 12.66 33.07
N GLY A 285 -21.33 12.90 33.01
CA GLY A 285 -22.03 13.83 33.88
C GLY A 285 -21.82 13.46 35.35
N ASN A 286 -21.47 14.47 36.13
CA ASN A 286 -21.39 14.41 37.58
C ASN A 286 -22.83 14.29 38.13
N GLN A 287 -23.28 13.09 38.45
CA GLN A 287 -24.53 12.89 39.20
C GLN A 287 -24.24 13.00 40.72
N PRO A 288 -25.05 13.75 41.50
CA PRO A 288 -24.84 13.86 42.94
C PRO A 288 -25.17 12.55 43.64
N ARG A 289 -24.25 12.04 44.46
CA ARG A 289 -24.49 10.90 45.37
C ARG A 289 -25.53 11.29 46.41
N GLN A 290 -26.76 10.78 46.31
CA GLN A 290 -27.67 10.72 47.45
C GLN A 290 -27.22 9.60 48.40
N ARG A 291 -26.91 9.98 49.64
CA ARG A 291 -26.59 9.06 50.75
C ARG A 291 -27.85 8.34 51.18
N GLY A 292 -27.90 7.02 50.98
CA GLY A 292 -28.87 6.14 51.64
C GLY A 292 -28.52 6.00 53.12
N VAL A 293 -29.48 6.28 53.99
CA VAL A 293 -29.41 6.08 55.45
C VAL A 293 -29.71 4.61 55.76
N ALA A 294 -28.88 3.97 56.57
CA ALA A 294 -29.02 2.58 57.01
C ALA A 294 -30.14 2.43 58.07
N PRO A 295 -30.81 1.26 58.17
CA PRO A 295 -31.83 1.03 59.18
C PRO A 295 -31.21 0.59 60.51
N GLY A 296 -31.46 1.37 61.57
CA GLY A 296 -31.11 1.04 62.96
C GLY A 296 -32.26 0.35 63.68
N THR A 297 -31.95 -0.78 64.30
CA THR A 297 -32.80 -1.70 65.04
C THR A 297 -33.26 -1.15 66.40
N ARG A 298 -34.46 -1.55 66.84
CA ARG A 298 -35.05 -1.29 68.17
C ARG A 298 -34.20 -1.87 69.32
N ARG A 299 -33.93 -1.06 70.33
CA ARG A 299 -34.33 -1.24 71.75
C ARG A 299 -33.92 -0.01 72.56
#